data_AF-A0A8S3GMI0-F1
#
_entry.id   AF-A0A8S3GMI0-F1
#
_cell.length_a   1.000
_cell.length_b   1.000
_cell.length_c   1.000
_cell.angle_alpha   90.00
_cell.angle_beta   90.00
_cell.angle_gamma   90.00
#
_symmetry.space_group_name_H-M   'P 1'
#
loop_
_entity.id
_entity.type
_entity.pdbx_description
1 polymer ?
#
loop_
_entity_poly.entity_id
_entity_poly.type
_entity_poly.pdbx_seq_one_letter_code
_entity_poly.pdbx_strand_id
1 'polypeptide(L)'
;MLNVFLKVFDDIGVVLNNNYLSYFTAIDKELLEEVCKFLELFEEVINKLSQEERLTIYMVIPLRQLLINHCEPQFEDTAELKELKVFL
;
A
#
# COMPACT_ATOMS: atom_id res chain seq x y z
N MET A 1 -6.98 -6.09 0.43
CA MET A 1 -8.09 -5.27 1.03
C MET A 1 -7.96 -3.77 0.67
N LEU A 2 -6.72 -3.28 0.45
CA LEU A 2 -6.40 -1.90 0.05
C LEU A 2 -7.18 -1.39 -1.18
N ASN A 3 -7.39 -2.26 -2.16
CA ASN A 3 -8.09 -1.90 -3.40
C ASN A 3 -9.59 -1.62 -3.25
N VAL A 4 -10.24 -1.94 -2.12
CA VAL A 4 -11.68 -1.69 -1.96
C VAL A 4 -11.96 -0.20 -1.78
N PHE A 5 -11.16 0.49 -0.96
CA PHE A 5 -11.37 1.91 -0.67
C PHE A 5 -11.14 2.79 -1.91
N LEU A 6 -10.09 2.51 -2.70
CA LEU A 6 -9.84 3.20 -3.97
C LEU A 6 -10.98 3.02 -4.98
N LYS A 7 -11.55 1.82 -5.07
CA LYS A 7 -12.65 1.51 -6.01
C LYS A 7 -13.91 2.30 -5.77
N VAL A 8 -14.18 2.68 -4.53
CA VAL A 8 -15.36 3.46 -4.14
C VAL A 8 -15.02 4.92 -3.83
N PHE A 9 -13.76 5.33 -3.99
CA PHE A 9 -13.28 6.63 -3.55
C PHE A 9 -14.10 7.77 -4.19
N ASP A 10 -14.31 7.72 -5.50
CA ASP A 10 -15.07 8.74 -6.22
C ASP A 10 -16.55 8.79 -5.80
N ASP A 11 -17.10 7.67 -5.32
CA ASP A 11 -18.49 7.56 -4.89
C ASP A 11 -18.70 7.96 -3.41
N ILE A 12 -17.64 7.88 -2.58
CA ILE A 12 -17.71 8.15 -1.15
C ILE A 12 -18.13 9.61 -0.87
N GLY A 13 -17.65 10.57 -1.68
CA GLY A 13 -17.97 11.99 -1.47
C GLY A 13 -19.47 12.29 -1.46
N VAL A 14 -20.27 11.50 -2.17
CA VAL A 14 -21.73 11.69 -2.30
C VAL A 14 -22.49 11.19 -1.06
N VAL A 15 -21.92 10.24 -0.31
CA VAL A 15 -22.57 9.62 0.87
C VAL A 15 -22.10 10.21 2.19
N LEU A 16 -21.07 11.06 2.18
CA LEU A 16 -20.57 11.72 3.39
C LEU A 16 -21.42 12.92 3.78
N ASN A 17 -21.60 13.11 5.09
CA ASN A 17 -22.17 14.36 5.61
C ASN A 17 -21.15 15.51 5.52
N ASN A 18 -21.62 16.76 5.63
CA ASN A 18 -20.79 17.96 5.49
C ASN A 18 -19.61 18.03 6.48
N ASN A 19 -19.70 17.37 7.63
CA ASN A 19 -18.63 17.37 8.63
C ASN A 19 -17.47 16.44 8.25
N TYR A 20 -17.74 15.39 7.48
CA TYR A 20 -16.72 14.43 7.02
C TYR A 20 -16.22 14.73 5.60
N LEU A 21 -16.99 15.50 4.83
CA LEU A 21 -16.65 15.87 3.46
C LEU A 21 -15.34 16.67 3.39
N SER A 22 -15.12 17.61 4.32
CA SER A 22 -13.89 18.42 4.36
C SER A 22 -12.64 17.57 4.58
N TYR A 23 -12.70 16.57 5.46
CA TYR A 23 -11.59 15.62 5.68
C TYR A 23 -11.36 14.75 4.46
N PHE A 24 -12.44 14.29 3.81
CA PHE A 24 -12.35 13.47 2.61
C PHE A 24 -11.75 14.24 1.41
N THR A 25 -12.16 15.49 1.19
CA THR A 25 -11.62 16.33 0.11
C THR A 25 -10.15 16.69 0.29
N ALA A 26 -9.62 16.57 1.52
CA ALA A 26 -8.21 16.78 1.80
C ALA A 26 -7.34 15.54 1.51
N ILE A 27 -7.95 14.40 1.19
CA ILE A 27 -7.21 13.19 0.81
C ILE A 27 -6.70 13.38 -0.61
N ASP A 28 -5.38 13.34 -0.76
CA ASP A 28 -4.73 13.25 -2.06
C ASP A 28 -4.95 11.84 -2.64
N LYS A 29 -5.79 11.77 -3.67
CA LYS A 29 -6.13 10.51 -4.35
C LYS A 29 -4.92 9.92 -5.07
N GLU A 30 -4.09 10.75 -5.70
CA GLU A 30 -2.92 10.27 -6.45
C GLU A 30 -1.92 9.63 -5.49
N LEU A 31 -1.64 10.31 -4.36
CA LEU A 31 -0.81 9.73 -3.30
C LEU A 31 -1.41 8.45 -2.73
N LEU A 32 -2.72 8.40 -2.52
CA LEU A 32 -3.40 7.19 -2.04
C LEU A 32 -3.26 6.02 -3.04
N GLU A 33 -3.38 6.28 -4.34
CA GLU A 33 -3.15 5.29 -5.40
C GLU A 33 -1.71 4.77 -5.38
N GLU A 34 -0.73 5.66 -5.24
CA GLU A 34 0.68 5.29 -5.12
C GLU A 34 0.96 4.43 -3.90
N VAL A 35 0.43 4.80 -2.72
CA VAL A 35 0.59 4.03 -1.48
C VAL A 35 -0.08 2.66 -1.62
N CYS A 36 -1.27 2.58 -2.20
CA CYS A 36 -1.93 1.29 -2.41
C CYS A 36 -1.10 0.40 -3.32
N LYS A 37 -0.62 0.93 -4.46
CA LYS A 37 0.24 0.20 -5.39
C LYS A 37 1.54 -0.26 -4.75
N PHE A 38 2.15 0.58 -3.90
CA PHE A 38 3.33 0.20 -3.14
C PHE A 38 3.06 -0.99 -2.20
N LEU A 39 1.90 -1.01 -1.54
CA LEU A 39 1.53 -2.06 -0.58
C LEU A 39 1.06 -3.37 -1.23
N GLU A 40 0.75 -3.39 -2.53
CA GLU A 40 0.31 -4.61 -3.24
C GLU A 40 1.34 -5.75 -3.12
N LEU A 41 2.64 -5.44 -3.24
CA LEU A 41 3.70 -6.44 -3.12
C LEU A 41 3.73 -7.10 -1.73
N PHE A 42 3.41 -6.33 -0.68
CA PHE A 42 3.31 -6.87 0.67
C PHE A 42 2.11 -7.81 0.81
N GLU A 43 0.96 -7.44 0.24
CA GLU A 43 -0.24 -8.30 0.21
C GLU A 43 0.07 -9.61 -0.55
N GLU A 44 0.79 -9.56 -1.67
CA GLU A 44 1.23 -10.75 -2.41
C GLU A 44 2.16 -11.66 -1.58
N VAL A 45 3.17 -11.08 -0.92
CA VAL A 45 4.10 -11.85 -0.07
C VAL A 45 3.37 -12.48 1.10
N ILE A 46 2.48 -11.75 1.76
CA ILE A 46 1.65 -12.27 2.87
C ILE A 46 0.78 -13.42 2.38
N ASN A 47 0.09 -13.26 1.24
CA ASN A 47 -0.77 -14.30 0.67
C ASN A 47 0.04 -15.55 0.32
N LYS A 48 1.20 -15.38 -0.33
CA LYS A 48 2.09 -16.48 -0.69
C LYS A 48 2.58 -17.24 0.53
N LEU A 49 2.96 -16.55 1.60
CA LEU A 49 3.41 -17.20 2.84
C LEU A 49 2.25 -17.85 3.61
N SER A 50 1.04 -17.29 3.51
CA SER A 50 -0.14 -17.78 4.24
C SER A 50 -0.78 -19.02 3.62
N GLN A 51 -0.55 -19.26 2.32
CA GLN A 51 -1.06 -20.44 1.61
C GLN A 51 -0.23 -21.71 1.85
N GLU A 52 0.97 -21.55 2.42
CA GLU A 52 1.91 -22.65 2.59
C GLU A 52 1.74 -23.31 3.96
N GLU A 53 1.36 -24.59 3.97
CA GLU A 53 1.15 -25.37 5.20
C GLU A 53 2.44 -25.51 6.02
N ARG A 54 3.60 -25.49 5.35
CA ARG A 54 4.92 -25.54 6.01
C ARG A 54 5.91 -24.58 5.39
N LEU A 55 6.08 -23.44 6.06
CA LEU A 55 7.09 -22.45 5.71
C LEU A 55 8.51 -22.95 5.97
N THR A 56 9.41 -22.72 5.01
CA THR A 56 10.84 -22.96 5.17
C THR A 56 11.63 -21.66 5.06
N ILE A 57 12.80 -21.61 5.69
CA ILE A 57 13.65 -20.41 5.67
C ILE A 57 14.09 -20.03 4.24
N TYR A 58 14.26 -21.02 3.36
CA TYR A 58 14.60 -20.82 1.95
C TYR A 58 13.47 -20.13 1.15
N MET A 59 12.23 -20.20 1.63
CA MET A 59 11.10 -19.48 1.03
C MET A 59 10.99 -18.06 1.60
N VAL A 60 11.25 -17.89 2.90
CA VAL A 60 11.13 -16.60 3.58
C VAL A 60 12.25 -15.64 3.23
N ILE A 61 13.52 -16.11 3.17
CA ILE A 61 14.67 -15.24 2.92
C ILE A 61 14.55 -14.45 1.60
N PRO A 62 14.23 -15.07 0.45
CA PRO A 62 14.09 -14.35 -0.81
C PRO A 62 12.96 -13.32 -0.79
N LEU A 63 11.82 -13.66 -0.17
CA LEU A 63 10.68 -12.76 -0.06
C LEU A 63 10.97 -11.58 0.86
N ARG A 64 11.72 -11.80 1.95
CA ARG A 64 12.23 -10.71 2.79
C ARG A 64 13.15 -9.79 1.99
N GLN A 65 14.09 -10.33 1.23
CA GLN A 65 15.00 -9.51 0.42
C GLN A 65 14.25 -8.72 -0.65
N LEU A 66 13.24 -9.33 -1.27
CA LEU A 66 12.36 -8.67 -2.22
C LEU A 66 11.67 -7.44 -1.61
N LEU A 67 11.10 -7.58 -0.42
CA LEU A 67 10.46 -6.46 0.28
C LEU A 67 11.46 -5.37 0.68
N ILE A 68 12.65 -5.74 1.16
CA ILE A 68 13.71 -4.76 1.48
C ILE A 68 14.08 -3.94 0.25
N ASN A 69 14.31 -4.60 -0.89
CA ASN A 69 14.65 -3.91 -2.13
C ASN A 69 13.52 -3.00 -2.60
N HIS A 70 12.26 -3.42 -2.41
CA HIS A 70 11.08 -2.63 -2.76
C HIS A 70 10.92 -1.38 -1.88
N CYS A 71 11.37 -1.43 -0.62
CA CYS A 71 11.43 -0.28 0.28
C CYS A 71 12.58 0.68 -0.04
N GLU A 72 13.52 0.36 -0.92
CA GLU A 72 14.59 1.30 -1.23
C GLU A 72 14.03 2.53 -1.98
N PRO A 73 14.27 3.76 -1.49
CA PRO A 73 13.82 4.98 -2.16
C PRO A 73 14.43 5.08 -3.56
N GLN A 74 13.56 5.23 -4.57
CA GLN A 74 13.94 5.39 -5.97
C GLN A 74 13.84 6.86 -6.38
N PHE A 75 14.57 7.26 -7.42
CA PHE A 75 14.54 8.65 -7.90
C PHE A 75 13.13 9.09 -8.30
N GLU A 76 12.37 8.19 -8.93
CA GLU A 76 11.02 8.42 -9.47
C GLU A 76 9.92 8.48 -8.41
N ASP A 77 10.19 8.07 -7.16
CA ASP A 77 9.18 8.12 -6.09
C ASP A 77 8.82 9.57 -5.72
N THR A 78 7.56 9.81 -5.36
CA THR A 78 7.11 11.06 -4.73
C THR A 78 7.81 11.29 -3.39
N ALA A 79 7.80 12.54 -2.90
CA ALA A 79 8.47 12.88 -1.64
C ALA A 79 7.85 12.10 -0.46
N GLU A 80 6.53 12.01 -0.46
CA GLU A 80 5.71 11.33 0.54
C GLU A 80 5.94 9.82 0.51
N LEU A 81 6.05 9.20 -0.68
CA LEU A 81 6.37 7.78 -0.80
C LEU A 81 7.80 7.47 -0.34
N LYS A 82 8.76 8.37 -0.61
CA LYS A 82 10.13 8.25 -0.10
C LYS A 82 10.15 8.30 1.42
N GLU A 83 9.40 9.21 2.04
CA GLU A 83 9.27 9.29 3.50
C GLU A 83 8.68 7.99 4.09
N LEU A 84 7.62 7.46 3.47
CA LEU A 84 7.03 6.18 3.87
C LEU A 84 8.03 5.03 3.79
N LYS A 85 8.78 4.95 2.68
CA LYS A 85 9.80 3.92 2.45
C LYS A 85 10.96 3.98 3.45
N VAL A 86 11.39 5.17 3.87
CA VAL A 86 12.44 5.35 4.89
C VAL A 86 11.97 4.93 6.28
N PHE A 87 10.67 5.02 6.56
CA PHE A 87 10.11 4.61 7.84
C PHE A 87 9.97 3.09 8.01
N LEU A 88 9.76 2.36 6.91
CA LEU A 88 9.51 0.91 6.88
C LEU A 88 10.80 0.08 6.76
#